data_AF-A0A250YK15-F1
#
_entry.id   AF-A0A250YK15-F1
#
_cell.length_a   1.000
_cell.length_b   1.000
_cell.length_c   1.000
_cell.angle_alpha   90.00
_cell.angle_beta   90.00
_cell.angle_gamma   90.00
#
_symmetry.space_group_name_H-M   'P 1'
#
loop_
_entity.id
_entity.type
_entity.pdbx_description
1 polymer ?
#
loop_
_entity_poly.entity_id
_entity_poly.type
_entity_poly.pdbx_seq_one_letter_code
_entity_poly.pdbx_strand_id
1 'polypeptide(L)'
;MIDVSYSNIKNGLVKLICEELKTVLEKLPKEEQEEMSAIRVGFITYNKVLHFFNVKSNLAQPQMMVVTDVGEVFVPLLDGFLVNYQESQSVIHNLLDQIPEMFADSNENETVFAPVIQAGMEALKAAECPGKLFIFHSSLPTAEAPGKLKNRDDKKLVNTDKEKILFQPQTNVCESLAKDCVAHGCSVTLFLFPSQYVDVASLGLVPLLTGGTLYKYNNFQVHLDSQQFLNDLRNDIGKKIGFDAIMRVRTSTGFRATDFFGGIFMNNTTDVEMAAIDCDKAVTVEFKHDDKLSEDSGALIQCAVLYTTIGGQRRLRIHNLGLNCSSQLADLYKSCETDALINFFAKSGFKAVLQQPLKVIREILINQTAHMLVCYRKNCIGPSAASQLILPDSMKILPVYMNCLLKNCVLLSRPEISTDERAYQRQLVMTMGVADSQLFFYPQLLPIHTLDVKSTMLPAAVRCSESRLSEEGIFLLANGLNMFLWLGVSSPPELIQGIFNVPSFAHINTDMTLLPEVESPYSQQLRMIMSVIQQKKPYSMKLTIVKQREQPEMIFRQFLVEDKGLYGGSSYVDFLCCVYKEICQLLN
;
A
#
# COMPACT_ATOMS: atom_id res chain seq x y z
N MET A 1 -2.07 14.17 -14.24
CA MET A 1 -3.15 15.08 -13.83
C MET A 1 -2.73 15.75 -12.54
N ILE A 2 -2.48 17.07 -12.54
CA ILE A 2 -1.81 17.77 -11.44
C ILE A 2 -2.77 18.76 -10.77
N ASP A 3 -2.99 18.63 -9.46
CA ASP A 3 -3.65 19.63 -8.63
C ASP A 3 -2.75 20.87 -8.49
N VAL A 4 -3.17 21.98 -9.11
CA VAL A 4 -2.51 23.29 -9.13
C VAL A 4 -3.22 24.32 -8.23
N SER A 5 -3.93 23.85 -7.20
CA SER A 5 -4.42 24.72 -6.12
C SER A 5 -3.27 25.34 -5.32
N TYR A 6 -3.60 26.39 -4.56
CA TYR A 6 -2.67 27.15 -3.73
C TYR A 6 -1.77 26.26 -2.86
N SER A 7 -2.32 25.19 -2.27
CA SER A 7 -1.60 24.26 -1.40
C SER A 7 -0.36 23.65 -2.09
N ASN A 8 -0.50 23.16 -3.33
CA ASN A 8 0.57 22.50 -4.07
C ASN A 8 1.51 23.47 -4.78
N ILE A 9 1.05 24.70 -5.06
CA ILE A 9 1.91 25.77 -5.54
C ILE A 9 2.83 26.23 -4.40
N LYS A 10 2.25 26.53 -3.23
CA LYS A 10 2.97 27.04 -2.06
C LYS A 10 4.03 26.09 -1.55
N ASN A 11 3.74 24.79 -1.46
CA ASN A 11 4.69 23.81 -0.96
C ASN A 11 5.77 23.45 -2.00
N GLY A 12 5.69 23.95 -3.24
CA GLY A 12 6.65 23.70 -4.32
C GLY A 12 6.46 22.38 -5.07
N LEU A 13 5.39 21.63 -4.78
CA LEU A 13 5.14 20.31 -5.36
C LEU A 13 4.86 20.38 -6.87
N VAL A 14 4.11 21.38 -7.35
CA VAL A 14 3.81 21.51 -8.80
C VAL A 14 5.10 21.60 -9.61
N LYS A 15 6.02 22.47 -9.19
CA LYS A 15 7.33 22.62 -9.83
C LYS A 15 8.14 21.33 -9.77
N LEU A 16 8.17 20.68 -8.60
CA LEU A 16 8.87 19.41 -8.41
C LEU A 16 8.36 18.31 -9.36
N ILE A 17 7.04 18.18 -9.50
CA ILE A 17 6.41 17.22 -10.43
C ILE A 17 6.81 17.55 -11.87
N CYS A 18 6.66 18.81 -12.29
CA CYS A 18 6.95 19.22 -13.66
C CYS A 18 8.41 18.99 -14.05
N GLU A 19 9.37 19.32 -13.17
CA GLU A 19 10.80 19.07 -13.42
C GLU A 19 11.11 17.57 -13.49
N GLU A 20 10.57 16.77 -12.57
CA GLU A 20 10.83 15.34 -12.57
C GLU A 20 10.22 14.64 -13.80
N LEU A 21 9.02 15.05 -14.22
CA LEU A 21 8.36 14.45 -15.38
C LEU A 21 9.18 14.59 -16.67
N LYS A 22 9.95 15.67 -16.85
CA LYS A 22 10.88 15.82 -17.98
C LYS A 22 11.89 14.67 -18.05
N THR A 23 12.31 14.15 -16.90
CA THR A 23 13.28 13.06 -16.80
C THR A 23 12.61 11.69 -16.83
N VAL A 24 11.47 11.53 -16.15
CA VAL A 24 10.83 10.21 -16.00
C VAL A 24 10.13 9.76 -17.28
N LEU A 25 9.62 10.69 -18.10
CA LEU A 25 8.98 10.37 -19.37
C LEU A 25 9.95 9.74 -20.39
N GLU A 26 11.25 10.01 -20.30
CA GLU A 26 12.26 9.30 -21.10
C GLU A 26 12.36 7.81 -20.75
N LYS A 27 11.96 7.44 -19.53
CA LYS A 27 12.03 6.08 -18.98
C LYS A 27 10.70 5.34 -19.06
N LEU A 28 9.77 5.81 -19.90
CA LEU A 28 8.52 5.09 -20.14
C LEU A 28 8.80 3.63 -20.54
N PRO A 29 8.05 2.67 -19.98
CA PRO A 29 8.31 1.26 -20.25
C PRO A 29 8.04 0.96 -21.73
N LYS A 30 8.88 0.12 -22.31
CA LYS A 30 8.75 -0.41 -23.68
C LYS A 30 9.02 -1.90 -23.68
N GLU A 31 8.45 -2.62 -24.64
CA GLU A 31 8.81 -4.03 -24.85
C GLU A 31 10.24 -4.11 -25.40
N GLU A 32 10.97 -5.18 -25.09
CA GLU A 32 12.39 -5.33 -25.49
C GLU A 32 12.58 -5.34 -27.01
N GLN A 33 11.53 -5.72 -27.74
CA GLN A 33 11.49 -5.79 -29.20
C GLN A 33 11.19 -4.43 -29.86
N GLU A 34 10.84 -3.41 -29.08
CA GLU A 34 10.44 -2.08 -29.59
C GLU A 34 11.51 -1.03 -29.30
N GLU A 35 11.82 -0.20 -30.30
CA GLU A 35 12.79 0.89 -30.14
C GLU A 35 12.26 2.02 -29.24
N MET A 36 10.95 2.29 -29.34
CA MET A 36 10.26 3.34 -28.59
C MET A 36 9.06 2.76 -27.83
N SER A 37 8.60 3.45 -26.78
CA SER A 37 7.36 3.06 -26.10
C SER A 37 6.14 3.36 -26.98
N ALA A 38 5.25 2.38 -27.12
CA ALA A 38 3.93 2.58 -27.73
C ALA A 38 2.97 3.40 -26.86
N ILE A 39 3.33 3.67 -25.60
CA ILE A 39 2.51 4.45 -24.66
C ILE A 39 2.47 5.91 -25.08
N ARG A 40 1.25 6.45 -25.21
CA ARG A 40 1.00 7.89 -25.41
C ARG A 40 0.81 8.58 -24.06
N VAL A 41 1.12 9.88 -24.02
CA VAL A 41 0.99 10.71 -22.82
C VAL A 41 0.08 11.90 -23.07
N GLY A 42 -0.64 12.32 -22.02
CA GLY A 42 -1.49 13.50 -22.02
C GLY A 42 -1.46 14.20 -20.67
N PHE A 43 -1.70 15.51 -20.69
CA PHE A 43 -1.49 16.39 -19.54
C PHE A 43 -2.77 17.16 -19.23
N ILE A 44 -3.14 17.15 -17.95
CA ILE A 44 -4.26 17.92 -17.40
C ILE A 44 -3.76 18.52 -16.09
N THR A 45 -4.02 19.81 -15.87
CA THR A 45 -3.94 20.43 -14.54
C THR A 45 -5.35 20.76 -14.07
N TYR A 46 -5.56 20.84 -12.77
CA TYR A 46 -6.87 21.18 -12.23
C TYR A 46 -6.77 21.91 -10.91
N ASN A 47 -7.79 22.68 -10.61
CA ASN A 47 -8.14 23.16 -9.28
C ASN A 47 -9.63 22.85 -9.06
N LYS A 48 -10.52 23.83 -8.96
CA LYS A 48 -11.96 23.63 -9.12
C LYS A 48 -12.42 23.50 -10.58
N VAL A 49 -11.58 23.86 -11.55
CA VAL A 49 -11.81 23.68 -13.00
C VAL A 49 -10.71 22.83 -13.63
N LEU A 50 -10.95 22.28 -14.82
CA LEU A 50 -10.03 21.42 -15.55
C LEU A 50 -9.32 22.20 -16.67
N HIS A 51 -8.02 22.01 -16.82
CA HIS A 51 -7.22 22.61 -17.90
C HIS A 51 -6.57 21.48 -18.70
N PHE A 52 -7.04 21.29 -19.94
CA PHE A 52 -6.50 20.34 -20.90
C PHE A 52 -5.41 21.01 -21.74
N PHE A 53 -4.39 20.25 -22.12
CA PHE A 53 -3.29 20.76 -22.93
C PHE A 53 -3.19 20.01 -24.26
N ASN A 54 -3.16 20.78 -25.35
CA ASN A 54 -2.77 20.30 -26.66
C ASN A 54 -1.25 20.34 -26.79
N VAL A 55 -0.64 19.19 -26.98
CA VAL A 55 0.81 18.98 -27.09
C VAL A 55 1.17 18.27 -28.40
N LYS A 56 0.40 18.52 -29.47
CA LYS A 56 0.69 17.96 -30.81
C LYS A 56 2.09 18.36 -31.29
N SER A 57 2.80 17.43 -31.91
CA SER A 57 4.22 17.55 -32.30
C SER A 57 4.52 18.68 -33.30
N ASN A 58 3.50 19.16 -34.02
CA ASN A 58 3.63 20.26 -34.98
C ASN A 58 3.43 21.66 -34.36
N LEU A 59 3.19 21.75 -33.06
CA LEU A 59 3.05 23.02 -32.36
C LEU A 59 4.42 23.54 -31.88
N ALA A 60 4.62 24.85 -31.95
CA ALA A 60 5.77 25.49 -31.31
C ALA A 60 5.51 25.80 -29.81
N GLN A 61 4.24 25.96 -29.45
CA GLN A 61 3.78 26.24 -28.09
C GLN A 61 2.53 25.40 -27.77
N PRO A 62 2.39 24.89 -26.54
CA PRO A 62 1.21 24.15 -26.12
C PRO A 62 -0.03 25.06 -26.08
N GLN A 63 -1.22 24.51 -26.33
CA GLN A 63 -2.48 25.26 -26.20
C GLN A 63 -3.26 24.75 -25.00
N MET A 64 -3.78 25.66 -24.17
CA MET A 64 -4.62 25.31 -23.02
C MET A 64 -6.11 25.46 -23.37
N MET A 65 -6.91 24.47 -23.00
CA MET A 65 -8.37 24.48 -23.10
C MET A 65 -8.98 24.28 -21.72
N VAL A 66 -9.78 25.24 -21.26
CA VAL A 66 -10.36 25.22 -19.91
C VAL A 66 -11.79 24.69 -19.97
N VAL A 67 -12.09 23.67 -19.17
CA VAL A 67 -13.44 23.12 -18.98
C VAL A 67 -13.93 23.51 -17.59
N THR A 68 -14.92 24.40 -17.56
CA THR A 68 -15.53 24.90 -16.32
C THR A 68 -16.78 24.14 -15.92
N ASP A 69 -17.42 23.43 -16.85
CA ASP A 69 -18.56 22.57 -16.55
C ASP A 69 -18.06 21.25 -15.95
N VAL A 70 -18.01 21.20 -14.62
CA VAL A 70 -17.57 20.04 -13.86
C VAL A 70 -18.71 19.08 -13.52
N GLY A 71 -19.96 19.45 -13.82
CA GLY A 71 -21.13 18.58 -13.67
C GLY A 71 -21.23 17.58 -14.81
N GLU A 72 -21.00 18.05 -16.04
CA GLU A 72 -20.99 17.25 -17.27
C GLU A 72 -19.62 17.36 -17.96
N VAL A 73 -18.63 16.71 -17.37
CA VAL A 73 -17.24 16.75 -17.87
C VAL A 73 -17.15 16.10 -19.26
N PHE A 74 -16.51 16.80 -20.19
CA PHE A 74 -16.15 16.29 -21.50
C PHE A 74 -14.68 16.59 -21.84
N VAL A 75 -14.14 15.90 -22.82
CA VAL A 75 -12.77 16.11 -23.32
C VAL A 75 -12.84 17.07 -24.51
N PRO A 76 -12.21 18.26 -24.45
CA PRO A 76 -12.39 19.31 -25.47
C PRO A 76 -11.59 19.07 -26.76
N LEU A 77 -10.70 18.07 -26.78
CA LEU A 77 -9.88 17.73 -27.94
C LEU A 77 -9.62 16.21 -27.99
N LEU A 78 -9.58 15.65 -29.20
CA LEU A 78 -9.20 14.24 -29.43
C LEU A 78 -7.75 14.18 -29.90
N ASP A 79 -7.46 14.86 -31.01
CA ASP A 79 -6.11 15.00 -31.54
C ASP A 79 -5.27 16.00 -30.74
N GLY A 80 -4.06 15.58 -30.36
CA GLY A 80 -3.10 16.43 -29.66
C GLY A 80 -3.15 16.34 -28.13
N PHE A 81 -4.11 15.60 -27.56
CA PHE A 81 -4.13 15.31 -26.13
C PHE A 81 -3.22 14.12 -25.77
N LEU A 82 -3.46 12.94 -26.37
CA LEU A 82 -2.62 11.76 -26.20
C LEU A 82 -1.63 11.67 -27.37
N VAL A 83 -0.36 11.97 -27.11
CA VAL A 83 0.71 12.02 -28.12
C VAL A 83 1.87 11.09 -27.77
N ASN A 84 2.68 10.71 -28.75
CA ASN A 84 3.96 10.06 -28.49
C ASN A 84 4.92 11.07 -27.83
N TYR A 85 5.53 10.71 -26.70
CA TYR A 85 6.43 11.61 -25.97
C TYR A 85 7.64 12.06 -26.80
N GLN A 86 8.25 11.16 -27.57
CA GLN A 86 9.46 11.46 -28.35
C GLN A 86 9.17 12.45 -29.48
N GLU A 87 8.03 12.29 -30.16
CA GLU A 87 7.61 13.19 -31.23
C GLU A 87 7.26 14.60 -30.73
N SER A 88 6.69 14.69 -29.53
CA SER A 88 6.22 15.94 -28.93
C SER A 88 7.15 16.47 -27.83
N GLN A 89 8.39 15.98 -27.73
CA GLN A 89 9.26 16.24 -26.58
C GLN A 89 9.47 17.73 -26.32
N SER A 90 9.77 18.53 -27.35
CA SER A 90 10.00 19.98 -27.21
C SER A 90 8.75 20.71 -26.69
N VAL A 91 7.57 20.35 -27.20
CA VAL A 91 6.28 20.95 -26.80
C VAL A 91 5.92 20.56 -25.37
N ILE A 92 6.17 19.31 -24.99
CA ILE A 92 5.94 18.80 -23.63
C ILE A 92 6.88 19.47 -22.63
N HIS A 93 8.17 19.60 -22.94
CA HIS A 93 9.13 20.30 -22.08
C HIS A 93 8.72 21.76 -21.88
N ASN A 94 8.35 22.45 -22.97
CA ASN A 94 7.85 23.83 -22.91
C ASN A 94 6.57 23.94 -22.04
N LEU A 95 5.65 22.98 -22.14
CA LEU A 95 4.49 22.93 -21.25
C LEU A 95 4.89 22.76 -19.78
N LEU A 96 5.80 21.82 -19.48
CA LEU A 96 6.25 21.53 -18.12
C LEU A 96 7.03 22.70 -17.51
N ASP A 97 7.75 23.48 -18.32
CA ASP A 97 8.39 24.74 -17.90
C ASP A 97 7.34 25.80 -17.53
N GLN A 98 6.27 25.93 -18.33
CA GLN A 98 5.28 26.99 -18.14
C GLN A 98 4.28 26.69 -17.01
N ILE A 99 3.89 25.44 -16.75
CA ILE A 99 2.85 25.11 -15.75
C ILE A 99 3.12 25.75 -14.37
N PRO A 100 4.32 25.65 -13.77
CA PRO A 100 4.59 26.28 -12.48
C PRO A 100 4.43 27.81 -12.50
N GLU A 101 4.77 28.46 -13.62
CA GLU A 101 4.65 29.91 -13.79
C GLU A 101 3.20 30.34 -14.02
N MET A 102 2.44 29.57 -14.83
CA MET A 102 1.02 29.84 -15.14
C MET A 102 0.15 29.93 -13.89
N PHE A 103 0.45 29.13 -12.87
CA PHE A 103 -0.35 29.02 -11.64
C PHE A 103 0.35 29.58 -10.40
N ALA A 104 1.49 30.27 -10.55
CA ALA A 104 2.30 30.78 -9.44
C ALA A 104 1.49 31.67 -8.48
N ASP A 105 0.62 32.52 -9.02
CA ASP A 105 -0.23 33.45 -8.27
C ASP A 105 -1.65 32.91 -8.01
N SER A 106 -1.87 31.59 -8.16
CA SER A 106 -3.15 30.95 -7.89
C SER A 106 -3.52 31.05 -6.42
N ASN A 107 -4.66 31.67 -6.12
CA ASN A 107 -5.24 31.76 -4.79
C ASN A 107 -6.41 30.78 -4.57
N GLU A 108 -6.57 29.81 -5.46
CA GLU A 108 -7.66 28.84 -5.39
C GLU A 108 -7.37 27.77 -4.33
N ASN A 109 -8.30 27.59 -3.38
CA ASN A 109 -8.14 26.65 -2.28
C ASN A 109 -9.08 25.44 -2.43
N GLU A 110 -10.15 25.57 -3.21
CA GLU A 110 -11.09 24.47 -3.42
C GLU A 110 -10.73 23.68 -4.68
N THR A 111 -10.91 22.36 -4.61
CA THR A 111 -10.63 21.44 -5.71
C THR A 111 -11.80 20.51 -5.98
N VAL A 112 -11.79 19.93 -7.18
CA VAL A 112 -12.65 18.79 -7.57
C VAL A 112 -11.79 17.52 -7.71
N PHE A 113 -12.42 16.34 -7.58
CA PHE A 113 -11.72 15.05 -7.70
C PHE A 113 -12.38 14.06 -8.64
N ALA A 114 -13.66 13.70 -8.43
CA ALA A 114 -14.35 12.78 -9.33
C ALA A 114 -14.41 13.27 -10.81
N PRO A 115 -14.64 14.57 -11.08
CA PRO A 115 -14.52 15.14 -12.44
C PRO A 115 -13.16 14.92 -13.11
N VAL A 116 -12.07 14.88 -12.33
CA VAL A 116 -10.71 14.66 -12.83
C VAL A 116 -10.57 13.23 -13.34
N ILE A 117 -11.01 12.25 -12.55
CA ILE A 117 -11.02 10.85 -12.97
C ILE A 117 -11.93 10.65 -14.18
N GLN A 118 -13.13 11.26 -14.18
CA GLN A 118 -14.07 11.21 -15.31
C GLN A 118 -13.40 11.73 -16.60
N ALA A 119 -12.75 12.89 -16.55
CA ALA A 119 -12.04 13.47 -17.69
C ALA A 119 -10.97 12.52 -18.25
N GLY A 120 -10.14 11.93 -17.39
CA GLY A 120 -9.10 11.01 -17.81
C GLY A 120 -9.67 9.73 -18.43
N MET A 121 -10.74 9.19 -17.84
CA MET A 121 -11.44 8.01 -18.36
C MET A 121 -12.10 8.29 -19.72
N GLU A 122 -12.83 9.40 -19.86
CA GLU A 122 -13.44 9.79 -21.15
C GLU A 122 -12.38 10.02 -22.23
N ALA A 123 -11.20 10.52 -21.88
CA ALA A 123 -10.12 10.71 -22.84
C ALA A 123 -9.54 9.38 -23.35
N LEU A 124 -9.36 8.40 -22.44
CA LEU A 124 -8.93 7.05 -22.80
C LEU A 124 -9.98 6.33 -23.65
N LYS A 125 -11.25 6.47 -23.28
CA LYS A 125 -12.39 5.95 -24.04
C LYS A 125 -12.48 6.54 -25.44
N ALA A 126 -12.36 7.86 -25.58
CA ALA A 126 -12.37 8.55 -26.87
C ALA A 126 -11.19 8.15 -27.77
N ALA A 127 -10.06 7.78 -27.17
CA ALA A 127 -8.88 7.29 -27.86
C ALA A 127 -8.87 5.76 -28.07
N GLU A 128 -9.96 5.07 -27.69
CA GLU A 128 -10.16 3.63 -27.80
C GLU A 128 -9.00 2.79 -27.25
N CYS A 129 -8.42 3.23 -26.13
CA CYS A 129 -7.28 2.55 -25.52
C CYS A 129 -7.40 2.46 -24.00
N PRO A 130 -6.91 1.38 -23.37
CA PRO A 130 -6.76 1.34 -21.92
C PRO A 130 -5.65 2.32 -21.49
N GLY A 131 -5.62 2.66 -20.21
CA GLY A 131 -4.59 3.56 -19.72
C GLY A 131 -4.54 3.69 -18.21
N LYS A 132 -3.55 4.46 -17.74
CA LYS A 132 -3.30 4.73 -16.33
C LYS A 132 -3.34 6.24 -16.07
N LEU A 133 -4.18 6.66 -15.14
CA LEU A 133 -4.23 8.04 -14.66
C LEU A 133 -3.25 8.22 -13.51
N PHE A 134 -2.28 9.11 -13.68
CA PHE A 134 -1.43 9.59 -12.59
C PHE A 134 -2.02 10.88 -12.03
N ILE A 135 -2.64 10.80 -10.86
CA ILE A 135 -3.30 11.94 -10.20
C ILE A 135 -2.45 12.37 -9.01
N PHE A 136 -2.07 13.64 -8.99
CA PHE A 136 -1.41 14.29 -7.86
C PHE A 136 -2.42 15.22 -7.18
N HIS A 137 -2.73 14.99 -5.91
CA HIS A 137 -3.80 15.69 -5.18
C HIS A 137 -3.38 16.07 -3.77
N SER A 138 -3.82 17.21 -3.26
CA SER A 138 -3.42 17.71 -1.94
C SER A 138 -4.45 17.49 -0.84
N SER A 139 -5.63 18.08 -1.00
CA SER A 139 -6.55 18.43 0.09
C SER A 139 -7.93 17.82 -0.15
N LEU A 140 -8.83 17.94 0.83
CA LEU A 140 -10.20 17.46 0.68
C LEU A 140 -10.92 18.21 -0.47
N PRO A 141 -11.52 17.53 -1.47
CA PRO A 141 -12.23 18.18 -2.57
C PRO A 141 -13.58 18.75 -2.11
N THR A 142 -13.62 20.05 -1.83
CA THR A 142 -14.78 20.76 -1.27
C THR A 142 -15.59 21.57 -2.29
N ALA A 143 -15.06 21.80 -3.50
CA ALA A 143 -15.75 22.56 -4.54
C ALA A 143 -17.09 21.88 -4.92
N GLU A 144 -18.08 22.67 -5.30
CA GLU A 144 -19.37 22.13 -5.75
C GLU A 144 -19.23 21.38 -7.08
N ALA A 145 -19.26 20.06 -7.01
CA ALA A 145 -19.20 19.14 -8.13
C ALA A 145 -19.68 17.73 -7.71
N PRO A 146 -20.00 16.83 -8.66
CA PRO A 146 -20.19 15.42 -8.36
C PRO A 146 -18.99 14.86 -7.57
N GLY A 147 -19.26 14.15 -6.48
CA GLY A 147 -18.22 13.62 -5.59
C GLY A 147 -17.62 14.63 -4.60
N LYS A 148 -18.25 15.81 -4.41
CA LYS A 148 -17.90 16.73 -3.31
C LYS A 148 -17.86 16.00 -1.97
N LEU A 149 -16.81 16.22 -1.18
CA LEU A 149 -16.63 15.63 0.14
C LEU A 149 -16.78 16.70 1.23
N LYS A 150 -17.38 16.28 2.35
CA LYS A 150 -17.47 17.10 3.57
C LYS A 150 -16.49 16.58 4.62
N ASN A 151 -16.03 17.45 5.52
CA ASN A 151 -15.30 16.96 6.67
C ASN A 151 -16.26 16.22 7.62
N ARG A 152 -16.14 14.88 7.66
CA ARG A 152 -17.03 13.98 8.41
C ARG A 152 -16.30 13.19 9.49
N ASP A 153 -15.07 13.58 9.84
CA ASP A 153 -14.28 12.85 10.84
C ASP A 153 -14.93 13.01 12.22
N ASP A 154 -15.77 12.03 12.59
CA ASP A 154 -16.49 12.02 13.85
C ASP A 154 -15.94 10.94 14.78
N LYS A 155 -15.11 11.38 15.72
CA LYS A 155 -14.51 10.52 16.76
C LYS A 155 -15.54 9.80 17.63
N LYS A 156 -16.79 10.28 17.69
CA LYS A 156 -17.88 9.63 18.45
C LYS A 156 -18.35 8.33 17.79
N LEU A 157 -18.07 8.13 16.50
CA LEU A 157 -18.42 6.91 15.78
C LEU A 157 -17.44 5.76 16.05
N VAL A 158 -16.22 6.05 16.53
CA VAL A 158 -15.23 5.03 16.88
C VAL A 158 -15.74 4.16 18.03
N ASN A 159 -15.55 2.83 17.97
CA ASN A 159 -16.13 1.84 18.89
C ASN A 159 -17.65 1.67 18.82
N THR A 160 -18.31 2.15 17.76
CA THR A 160 -19.76 1.98 17.59
C THR A 160 -20.08 1.08 16.40
N ASP A 161 -21.31 0.57 16.33
CA ASP A 161 -21.78 -0.19 15.15
C ASP A 161 -21.79 0.64 13.86
N LYS A 162 -21.72 1.98 13.98
CA LYS A 162 -21.65 2.93 12.87
C LYS A 162 -20.21 3.27 12.45
N GLU A 163 -19.19 2.73 13.11
CA GLU A 163 -17.78 2.98 12.77
C GLU A 163 -17.46 2.60 11.32
N LYS A 164 -18.14 1.58 10.77
CA LYS A 164 -18.01 1.17 9.36
C LYS A 164 -18.21 2.31 8.34
N ILE A 165 -19.02 3.32 8.68
CA ILE A 165 -19.30 4.46 7.80
C ILE A 165 -18.03 5.29 7.56
N LEU A 166 -17.11 5.34 8.54
CA LEU A 166 -15.82 6.03 8.41
C LEU A 166 -14.89 5.38 7.38
N PHE A 167 -15.12 4.11 7.03
CA PHE A 167 -14.34 3.36 6.04
C PHE A 167 -15.04 3.25 4.68
N GLN A 168 -16.29 3.71 4.56
CA GLN A 168 -17.07 3.71 3.32
C GLN A 168 -16.99 5.08 2.64
N PRO A 169 -17.05 5.20 1.30
CA PRO A 169 -17.09 6.51 0.63
C PRO A 169 -18.32 7.33 1.07
N GLN A 170 -18.22 8.67 1.02
CA GLN A 170 -19.38 9.54 1.31
C GLN A 170 -20.48 9.48 0.25
N THR A 171 -20.06 9.34 -1.01
CA THR A 171 -20.94 9.43 -2.17
C THR A 171 -20.81 8.18 -3.02
N ASN A 172 -21.94 7.70 -3.55
CA ASN A 172 -21.96 6.55 -4.47
C ASN A 172 -21.28 6.83 -5.82
N VAL A 173 -21.00 8.11 -6.13
CA VAL A 173 -20.29 8.54 -7.35
C VAL A 173 -18.95 7.82 -7.50
N CYS A 174 -18.21 7.61 -6.41
CA CYS A 174 -16.91 6.93 -6.48
C CYS A 174 -17.04 5.45 -6.86
N GLU A 175 -18.10 4.75 -6.42
CA GLU A 175 -18.35 3.36 -6.79
C GLU A 175 -18.76 3.23 -8.26
N SER A 176 -19.67 4.10 -8.72
CA SER A 176 -20.07 4.17 -10.13
C SER A 176 -18.89 4.49 -11.03
N LEU A 177 -18.07 5.48 -10.64
CA LEU A 177 -16.89 5.89 -11.40
C LEU A 177 -15.82 4.79 -11.46
N ALA A 178 -15.62 4.05 -10.37
CA ALA A 178 -14.73 2.90 -10.37
C ALA A 178 -15.20 1.82 -11.35
N LYS A 179 -16.51 1.53 -11.38
CA LYS A 179 -17.10 0.59 -12.34
C LYS A 179 -16.88 1.05 -13.78
N ASP A 180 -17.13 2.33 -14.07
CA ASP A 180 -16.95 2.88 -15.42
C ASP A 180 -15.49 2.86 -15.84
N CYS A 181 -14.56 3.15 -14.91
CA CYS A 181 -13.13 3.05 -15.16
C CYS A 181 -12.70 1.62 -15.50
N VAL A 182 -13.13 0.62 -14.72
CA VAL A 182 -12.81 -0.80 -14.99
C VAL A 182 -13.38 -1.24 -16.33
N ALA A 183 -14.62 -0.85 -16.65
CA ALA A 183 -15.27 -1.21 -17.91
C ALA A 183 -14.54 -0.70 -19.16
N HIS A 184 -13.74 0.37 -19.04
CA HIS A 184 -12.97 0.96 -20.14
C HIS A 184 -11.44 0.76 -19.98
N GLY A 185 -11.00 -0.15 -19.09
CA GLY A 185 -9.57 -0.40 -18.89
C GLY A 185 -8.78 0.81 -18.38
N CYS A 186 -9.43 1.71 -17.63
CA CYS A 186 -8.83 2.90 -17.02
C CYS A 186 -8.43 2.59 -15.57
N SER A 187 -7.11 2.58 -15.29
CA SER A 187 -6.58 2.42 -13.93
C SER A 187 -6.22 3.77 -13.32
N VAL A 188 -6.51 3.99 -12.04
CA VAL A 188 -6.22 5.26 -11.36
C VAL A 188 -5.16 5.06 -10.29
N THR A 189 -4.06 5.81 -10.37
CA THR A 189 -3.05 5.90 -9.31
C THR A 189 -3.04 7.28 -8.71
N LEU A 190 -3.11 7.35 -7.39
CA LEU A 190 -3.24 8.58 -6.63
C LEU A 190 -1.99 8.82 -5.77
N PHE A 191 -1.32 9.94 -6.02
CA PHE A 191 -0.30 10.52 -5.16
C PHE A 191 -0.96 11.63 -4.33
N LEU A 192 -1.17 11.37 -3.05
CA LEU A 192 -1.91 12.21 -2.12
C LEU A 192 -0.95 12.90 -1.15
N PHE A 193 -1.07 14.21 -1.00
CA PHE A 193 -0.18 15.05 -0.18
C PHE A 193 -0.97 15.77 0.93
N PRO A 194 -1.60 15.03 1.86
CA PRO A 194 -2.49 15.63 2.85
C PRO A 194 -1.72 16.39 3.92
N SER A 195 -2.19 17.58 4.26
CA SER A 195 -1.76 18.33 5.46
C SER A 195 -2.81 18.32 6.57
N GLN A 196 -4.02 17.83 6.28
CA GLN A 196 -5.18 17.74 7.17
C GLN A 196 -6.03 16.51 6.77
N TYR A 197 -7.21 16.35 7.38
CA TYR A 197 -8.17 15.32 6.99
C TYR A 197 -8.56 15.44 5.50
N VAL A 198 -8.48 14.34 4.76
CA VAL A 198 -8.75 14.26 3.31
C VAL A 198 -9.74 13.16 2.92
N ASP A 199 -10.22 12.37 3.87
CA ASP A 199 -11.16 11.26 3.62
C ASP A 199 -10.57 10.23 2.64
N VAL A 200 -9.51 9.56 3.08
CA VAL A 200 -8.84 8.49 2.32
C VAL A 200 -9.82 7.37 1.96
N ALA A 201 -10.84 7.12 2.78
CA ALA A 201 -11.87 6.12 2.48
C ALA A 201 -12.63 6.43 1.16
N SER A 202 -12.86 7.71 0.86
CA SER A 202 -13.50 8.14 -0.38
C SER A 202 -12.49 8.26 -1.53
N LEU A 203 -11.38 8.98 -1.32
CA LEU A 203 -10.38 9.25 -2.37
C LEU A 203 -9.64 7.99 -2.83
N GLY A 204 -9.41 7.04 -1.92
CA GLY A 204 -8.68 5.81 -2.18
C GLY A 204 -9.50 4.72 -2.87
N LEU A 205 -10.83 4.85 -2.94
CA LEU A 205 -11.71 3.80 -3.44
C LEU A 205 -11.50 3.49 -4.93
N VAL A 206 -11.52 4.52 -5.79
CA VAL A 206 -11.33 4.32 -7.23
C VAL A 206 -9.94 3.74 -7.54
N PRO A 207 -8.84 4.25 -6.97
CA PRO A 207 -7.53 3.61 -7.10
C PRO A 207 -7.50 2.14 -6.66
N LEU A 208 -8.19 1.80 -5.56
CA LEU A 208 -8.24 0.41 -5.08
C LEU A 208 -8.97 -0.50 -6.08
N LEU A 209 -10.19 -0.14 -6.48
CA LEU A 209 -11.04 -1.00 -7.31
C LEU A 209 -10.53 -1.11 -8.76
N THR A 210 -9.80 -0.10 -9.24
CA THR A 210 -9.21 -0.08 -10.59
C THR A 210 -7.81 -0.74 -10.66
N GLY A 211 -7.36 -1.38 -9.58
CA GLY A 211 -6.06 -2.07 -9.50
C GLY A 211 -4.84 -1.14 -9.44
N GLY A 212 -5.05 0.15 -9.17
CA GLY A 212 -3.98 1.13 -9.06
C GLY A 212 -3.31 1.17 -7.69
N THR A 213 -2.61 2.28 -7.42
CA THR A 213 -1.86 2.48 -6.17
C THR A 213 -2.25 3.78 -5.48
N LEU A 214 -2.23 3.79 -4.14
CA LEU A 214 -2.38 4.99 -3.33
C LEU A 214 -1.05 5.26 -2.62
N TYR A 215 -0.40 6.37 -2.96
CA TYR A 215 0.75 6.92 -2.27
C TYR A 215 0.28 8.09 -1.41
N LYS A 216 0.69 8.14 -0.14
CA LYS A 216 0.23 9.16 0.81
C LYS A 216 1.41 9.75 1.58
N TYR A 217 1.63 11.05 1.42
CA TYR A 217 2.74 11.80 2.03
C TYR A 217 2.18 12.81 3.03
N ASN A 218 2.02 12.39 4.28
CA ASN A 218 1.49 13.25 5.35
C ASN A 218 2.41 14.46 5.61
N ASN A 219 1.83 15.66 5.61
CA ASN A 219 2.52 16.92 5.88
C ASN A 219 3.78 17.09 5.02
N PHE A 220 3.65 16.84 3.72
CA PHE A 220 4.75 16.86 2.77
C PHE A 220 5.57 18.15 2.84
N GLN A 221 6.88 17.99 2.96
CA GLN A 221 7.85 19.08 2.91
C GLN A 221 8.90 18.77 1.84
N VAL A 222 9.08 19.66 0.86
CA VAL A 222 9.98 19.42 -0.29
C VAL A 222 11.41 19.10 0.14
N HIS A 223 11.92 19.73 1.19
CA HIS A 223 13.30 19.50 1.65
C HIS A 223 13.49 18.16 2.38
N LEU A 224 12.42 17.49 2.81
CA LEU A 224 12.47 16.23 3.56
C LEU A 224 11.96 15.03 2.75
N ASP A 225 10.84 15.20 2.07
CA ASP A 225 10.05 14.10 1.52
C ASP A 225 10.15 13.99 -0.01
N SER A 226 10.80 14.97 -0.68
CA SER A 226 10.94 14.97 -2.15
C SER A 226 11.53 13.66 -2.65
N GLN A 227 12.64 13.19 -2.09
CA GLN A 227 13.27 11.96 -2.57
C GLN A 227 12.36 10.73 -2.43
N GLN A 228 11.56 10.65 -1.36
CA GLN A 228 10.60 9.56 -1.17
C GLN A 228 9.57 9.58 -2.30
N PHE A 229 8.94 10.73 -2.52
CA PHE A 229 7.96 10.93 -3.59
C PHE A 229 8.55 10.64 -4.99
N LEU A 230 9.71 11.21 -5.31
CA LEU A 230 10.34 11.04 -6.62
C LEU A 230 10.71 9.58 -6.89
N ASN A 231 11.18 8.85 -5.87
CA ASN A 231 11.47 7.42 -5.99
C ASN A 231 10.20 6.61 -6.26
N ASP A 232 9.11 6.88 -5.53
CA ASP A 232 7.83 6.23 -5.77
C ASP A 232 7.28 6.51 -7.16
N LEU A 233 7.37 7.76 -7.63
CA LEU A 233 6.94 8.14 -8.98
C LEU A 233 7.76 7.41 -10.07
N ARG A 234 9.10 7.41 -9.94
CA ARG A 234 9.99 6.69 -10.86
C ARG A 234 9.69 5.20 -10.89
N ASN A 235 9.54 4.60 -9.70
CA ASN A 235 9.23 3.18 -9.58
C ASN A 235 7.88 2.86 -10.21
N ASP A 236 6.83 3.63 -9.90
CA ASP A 236 5.47 3.36 -10.38
C ASP A 236 5.29 3.56 -11.90
N ILE A 237 6.05 4.47 -12.51
CA ILE A 237 6.12 4.61 -13.98
C ILE A 237 6.93 3.46 -14.61
N GLY A 238 8.01 3.02 -13.95
CA GLY A 238 8.87 1.93 -14.43
C GLY A 238 8.30 0.51 -14.22
N LYS A 239 7.17 0.36 -13.53
CA LYS A 239 6.56 -0.94 -13.22
C LYS A 239 6.22 -1.74 -14.47
N LYS A 240 6.37 -3.06 -14.37
CA LYS A 240 5.79 -3.99 -15.34
C LYS A 240 4.29 -4.07 -15.07
N ILE A 241 3.50 -3.62 -16.04
CA ILE A 241 2.05 -3.48 -15.93
C ILE A 241 1.33 -4.17 -17.09
N GLY A 242 0.20 -4.81 -16.79
CA GLY A 242 -0.79 -5.26 -17.75
C GLY A 242 -2.08 -4.47 -17.60
N PHE A 243 -2.76 -4.21 -18.71
CA PHE A 243 -3.99 -3.41 -18.76
C PHE A 243 -5.21 -4.26 -19.12
N ASP A 244 -6.39 -3.76 -18.79
CA ASP A 244 -7.69 -4.36 -19.11
C ASP A 244 -7.72 -5.87 -18.79
N ALA A 245 -7.35 -6.19 -17.54
CA ALA A 245 -7.07 -7.54 -17.11
C ALA A 245 -8.31 -8.20 -16.50
N ILE A 246 -8.52 -9.47 -16.85
CA ILE A 246 -9.55 -10.32 -16.24
C ILE A 246 -8.87 -11.60 -15.76
N MET A 247 -8.96 -11.86 -14.46
CA MET A 247 -8.48 -13.08 -13.83
C MET A 247 -9.64 -14.03 -13.57
N ARG A 248 -9.43 -15.32 -13.86
CA ARG A 248 -10.35 -16.39 -13.48
C ARG A 248 -9.58 -17.53 -12.84
N VAL A 249 -10.08 -17.98 -11.68
CA VAL A 249 -9.52 -19.11 -10.96
C VAL A 249 -10.43 -20.32 -11.15
N ARG A 250 -9.89 -21.35 -11.79
CA ARG A 250 -10.57 -22.64 -12.01
C ARG A 250 -9.99 -23.68 -11.06
N THR A 251 -10.81 -24.63 -10.67
CA THR A 251 -10.47 -25.69 -9.73
C THR A 251 -10.87 -27.05 -10.29
N SER A 252 -10.25 -28.12 -9.81
CA SER A 252 -10.78 -29.48 -10.04
C SER A 252 -12.10 -29.69 -9.29
N THR A 253 -12.81 -30.75 -9.66
CA THR A 253 -14.06 -31.16 -8.99
C THR A 253 -13.86 -31.31 -7.48
N GLY A 254 -14.84 -30.87 -6.69
CA GLY A 254 -14.87 -30.99 -5.23
C GLY A 254 -14.75 -29.65 -4.49
N PHE A 255 -14.24 -28.60 -5.13
CA PHE A 255 -14.11 -27.29 -4.49
C PHE A 255 -14.13 -26.16 -5.52
N ARG A 256 -14.40 -24.94 -5.07
CA ARG A 256 -14.37 -23.73 -5.92
C ARG A 256 -13.91 -22.50 -5.16
N ALA A 257 -13.43 -21.52 -5.91
CA ALA A 257 -13.23 -20.17 -5.39
C ALA A 257 -14.58 -19.53 -5.05
N THR A 258 -14.71 -18.95 -3.86
CA THR A 258 -15.96 -18.33 -3.39
C THR A 258 -15.82 -16.88 -2.97
N ASP A 259 -14.62 -16.44 -2.58
CA ASP A 259 -14.39 -15.04 -2.25
C ASP A 259 -13.00 -14.58 -2.69
N PHE A 260 -12.87 -13.29 -2.97
CA PHE A 260 -11.68 -12.66 -3.50
C PHE A 260 -11.34 -11.39 -2.72
N PHE A 261 -10.06 -11.17 -2.50
CA PHE A 261 -9.53 -10.05 -1.74
C PHE A 261 -8.34 -9.43 -2.47
N GLY A 262 -8.49 -8.20 -2.93
CA GLY A 262 -7.48 -7.51 -3.70
C GLY A 262 -7.89 -6.07 -4.05
N GLY A 263 -7.01 -5.37 -4.76
CA GLY A 263 -7.39 -4.18 -5.52
C GLY A 263 -8.08 -4.59 -6.82
N ILE A 264 -9.33 -5.01 -6.69
CA ILE A 264 -10.08 -5.68 -7.76
C ILE A 264 -11.52 -5.18 -7.80
N PHE A 265 -12.17 -5.40 -8.94
CA PHE A 265 -13.59 -5.21 -9.12
C PHE A 265 -14.23 -6.50 -9.65
N MET A 266 -15.50 -6.76 -9.29
CA MET A 266 -16.21 -7.96 -9.71
C MET A 266 -17.67 -7.63 -9.99
N ASN A 267 -18.09 -7.74 -11.26
CA ASN A 267 -19.51 -7.64 -11.63
C ASN A 267 -20.27 -8.96 -11.40
N ASN A 268 -19.56 -10.08 -11.37
CA ASN A 268 -20.09 -11.41 -11.15
C ASN A 268 -19.29 -12.12 -10.05
N THR A 269 -19.56 -13.41 -9.79
CA THR A 269 -18.92 -14.15 -8.69
C THR A 269 -17.68 -14.96 -9.12
N THR A 270 -17.25 -14.88 -10.38
CA THR A 270 -16.20 -15.75 -10.94
C THR A 270 -15.04 -15.01 -11.60
N ASP A 271 -15.33 -13.90 -12.27
CA ASP A 271 -14.36 -13.13 -13.04
C ASP A 271 -13.92 -11.92 -12.21
N VAL A 272 -12.61 -11.80 -12.04
CA VAL A 272 -11.97 -10.74 -11.27
C VAL A 272 -11.41 -9.72 -12.26
N GLU A 273 -12.02 -8.56 -12.31
CA GLU A 273 -11.69 -7.48 -13.24
C GLU A 273 -10.69 -6.51 -12.58
N MET A 274 -9.65 -6.16 -13.32
CA MET A 274 -8.58 -5.26 -12.90
C MET A 274 -8.22 -4.36 -14.08
N ALA A 275 -8.50 -3.05 -13.99
CA ALA A 275 -8.18 -2.13 -15.08
C ALA A 275 -6.67 -2.11 -15.37
N ALA A 276 -5.85 -2.28 -14.33
CA ALA A 276 -4.45 -2.65 -14.48
C ALA A 276 -3.99 -3.61 -13.36
N ILE A 277 -2.92 -4.35 -13.63
CA ILE A 277 -2.23 -5.20 -12.67
C ILE A 277 -0.72 -5.04 -12.85
N ASP A 278 0.00 -4.84 -11.74
CA ASP A 278 1.46 -4.73 -11.72
C ASP A 278 2.12 -5.90 -10.96
N CYS A 279 3.45 -5.93 -10.93
CA CYS A 279 4.22 -7.00 -10.28
C CYS A 279 4.08 -7.05 -8.75
N ASP A 280 3.54 -6.01 -8.12
CA ASP A 280 3.47 -5.88 -6.66
C ASP A 280 2.06 -6.22 -6.13
N LYS A 281 1.03 -6.15 -6.99
CA LYS A 281 -0.35 -6.49 -6.60
C LYS A 281 -0.51 -8.01 -6.41
N ALA A 282 -1.18 -8.38 -5.33
CA ALA A 282 -1.60 -9.76 -5.08
C ALA A 282 -3.09 -9.86 -4.73
N VAL A 283 -3.76 -10.84 -5.35
CA VAL A 283 -5.15 -11.21 -5.04
C VAL A 283 -5.16 -12.49 -4.22
N THR A 284 -5.83 -12.46 -3.08
CA THR A 284 -6.03 -13.63 -2.21
C THR A 284 -7.41 -14.23 -2.52
N VAL A 285 -7.47 -15.55 -2.65
CA VAL A 285 -8.68 -16.27 -3.06
C VAL A 285 -9.07 -17.28 -1.98
N GLU A 286 -10.29 -17.18 -1.49
CA GLU A 286 -10.89 -18.15 -0.56
C GLU A 286 -11.56 -19.27 -1.34
N PHE A 287 -11.33 -20.50 -0.92
CA PHE A 287 -11.95 -21.69 -1.48
C PHE A 287 -12.90 -22.35 -0.49
N LYS A 288 -13.99 -22.93 -1.00
CA LYS A 288 -14.92 -23.76 -0.22
C LYS A 288 -15.18 -25.08 -0.94
N HIS A 289 -15.53 -26.09 -0.16
CA HIS A 289 -15.91 -27.40 -0.68
C HIS A 289 -17.27 -27.30 -1.38
N ASP A 290 -17.34 -27.86 -2.58
CA ASP A 290 -18.58 -28.10 -3.33
C ASP A 290 -18.98 -29.59 -3.25
N ASP A 291 -18.00 -30.49 -3.17
CA ASP A 291 -18.17 -31.94 -3.01
C ASP A 291 -16.90 -32.53 -2.33
N LYS A 292 -16.79 -33.86 -2.26
CA LYS A 292 -15.62 -34.56 -1.74
C LYS A 292 -14.44 -34.46 -2.71
N LEU A 293 -13.24 -34.32 -2.14
CA LEU A 293 -11.97 -34.37 -2.87
C LEU A 293 -11.38 -35.78 -2.80
N SER A 294 -10.75 -36.23 -3.89
CA SER A 294 -10.01 -37.49 -3.91
C SER A 294 -8.57 -37.30 -3.46
N GLU A 295 -8.08 -38.17 -2.59
CA GLU A 295 -6.67 -38.20 -2.17
C GLU A 295 -5.73 -38.54 -3.33
N ASP A 296 -6.19 -39.35 -4.29
CA ASP A 296 -5.38 -39.78 -5.44
C ASP A 296 -5.16 -38.64 -6.45
N SER A 297 -6.20 -37.83 -6.72
CA SER A 297 -6.12 -36.72 -7.67
C SER A 297 -5.63 -35.42 -7.04
N GLY A 298 -5.77 -35.28 -5.73
CA GLY A 298 -5.53 -34.03 -5.02
C GLY A 298 -6.51 -32.92 -5.43
N ALA A 299 -6.10 -31.68 -5.17
CA ALA A 299 -6.81 -30.46 -5.53
C ALA A 299 -5.99 -29.67 -6.56
N LEU A 300 -6.58 -29.42 -7.73
CA LEU A 300 -5.92 -28.66 -8.79
C LEU A 300 -6.48 -27.25 -8.85
N ILE A 301 -5.59 -26.28 -9.01
CA ILE A 301 -5.92 -24.86 -9.18
C ILE A 301 -5.26 -24.38 -10.47
N GLN A 302 -6.03 -23.69 -11.30
CA GLN A 302 -5.53 -22.97 -12.47
C GLN A 302 -5.99 -21.52 -12.39
N CYS A 303 -5.03 -20.62 -12.19
CA CYS A 303 -5.24 -19.18 -12.34
C CYS A 303 -4.91 -18.77 -13.78
N ALA A 304 -5.86 -18.13 -14.44
CA ALA A 304 -5.70 -17.59 -15.79
C ALA A 304 -5.96 -16.08 -15.77
N VAL A 305 -4.99 -15.29 -16.23
CA VAL A 305 -5.09 -13.83 -16.34
C VAL A 305 -4.98 -13.44 -17.81
N LEU A 306 -6.08 -12.96 -18.37
CA LEU A 306 -6.14 -12.36 -19.71
C LEU A 306 -5.89 -10.86 -19.57
N TYR A 307 -4.97 -10.28 -20.33
CA TYR A 307 -4.60 -8.87 -20.22
C TYR A 307 -4.02 -8.34 -21.53
N THR A 308 -3.93 -7.02 -21.65
CA THR A 308 -3.27 -6.30 -22.76
C THR A 308 -1.92 -5.77 -22.30
N THR A 309 -0.87 -5.99 -23.08
CA THR A 309 0.49 -5.48 -22.78
C THR A 309 0.64 -4.00 -23.12
N ILE A 310 1.73 -3.39 -22.68
CA ILE A 310 2.11 -2.02 -23.05
C ILE A 310 2.34 -1.84 -24.57
N GLY A 311 2.73 -2.90 -25.28
CA GLY A 311 2.81 -2.93 -26.76
C GLY A 311 1.48 -3.23 -27.45
N GLY A 312 0.35 -3.24 -26.72
CA GLY A 312 -0.99 -3.42 -27.29
C GLY A 312 -1.36 -4.86 -27.62
N GLN A 313 -0.62 -5.87 -27.14
CA GLN A 313 -0.91 -7.28 -27.43
C GLN A 313 -1.81 -7.91 -26.37
N ARG A 314 -2.84 -8.64 -26.80
CA ARG A 314 -3.66 -9.45 -25.88
C ARG A 314 -2.91 -10.74 -25.54
N ARG A 315 -2.62 -10.96 -24.26
CA ARG A 315 -1.88 -12.13 -23.75
C ARG A 315 -2.63 -12.83 -22.62
N LEU A 316 -2.34 -14.12 -22.43
CA LEU A 316 -2.87 -14.94 -21.36
C LEU A 316 -1.72 -15.49 -20.51
N ARG A 317 -1.74 -15.23 -19.21
CA ARG A 317 -0.80 -15.81 -18.23
C ARG A 317 -1.50 -16.90 -17.44
N ILE A 318 -0.89 -18.08 -17.36
CA ILE A 318 -1.45 -19.25 -16.67
C ILE A 318 -0.52 -19.68 -15.53
N HIS A 319 -1.09 -19.91 -14.36
CA HIS A 319 -0.44 -20.56 -13.22
C HIS A 319 -1.23 -21.80 -12.82
N ASN A 320 -0.59 -22.97 -12.92
CA ASN A 320 -1.16 -24.24 -12.47
C ASN A 320 -0.50 -24.66 -11.15
N LEU A 321 -1.30 -25.05 -10.17
CA LEU A 321 -0.86 -25.55 -8.87
C LEU A 321 -1.62 -26.83 -8.54
N GLY A 322 -0.88 -27.89 -8.21
CA GLY A 322 -1.43 -29.13 -7.67
C GLY A 322 -1.13 -29.23 -6.18
N LEU A 323 -2.17 -29.51 -5.39
CA LEU A 323 -2.09 -29.68 -3.94
C LEU A 323 -2.56 -31.08 -3.57
N ASN A 324 -1.99 -31.64 -2.50
CA ASN A 324 -2.42 -32.94 -1.98
C ASN A 324 -3.74 -32.79 -1.21
N CYS A 325 -4.54 -33.85 -1.21
CA CYS A 325 -5.73 -33.99 -0.37
C CYS A 325 -5.48 -35.09 0.66
N SER A 326 -6.04 -34.94 1.87
CA SER A 326 -5.96 -35.95 2.93
C SER A 326 -7.22 -35.90 3.77
N SER A 327 -7.71 -37.08 4.16
CA SER A 327 -8.75 -37.29 5.16
C SER A 327 -8.23 -37.19 6.60
N GLN A 328 -6.90 -37.17 6.79
CA GLN A 328 -6.26 -37.09 8.10
C GLN A 328 -5.96 -35.63 8.47
N LEU A 329 -6.51 -35.18 9.59
CA LEU A 329 -6.27 -33.81 10.10
C LEU A 329 -4.78 -33.51 10.35
N ALA A 330 -3.99 -34.53 10.71
CA ALA A 330 -2.56 -34.36 10.95
C ALA A 330 -1.82 -33.80 9.72
N ASP A 331 -2.21 -34.20 8.51
CA ASP A 331 -1.53 -33.78 7.28
C ASP A 331 -1.91 -32.35 6.88
N LEU A 332 -3.13 -31.91 7.20
CA LEU A 332 -3.55 -30.51 7.07
C LEU A 332 -2.64 -29.60 7.89
N TYR A 333 -2.48 -29.89 9.20
CA TYR A 333 -1.64 -29.05 10.05
C TYR A 333 -0.18 -29.07 9.64
N LYS A 334 0.37 -30.20 9.16
CA LYS A 334 1.76 -30.24 8.66
C LYS A 334 2.00 -29.36 7.43
N SER A 335 0.97 -29.15 6.61
CA SER A 335 1.08 -28.46 5.32
C SER A 335 0.66 -26.98 5.38
N CYS A 336 0.43 -26.44 6.58
CA CYS A 336 0.04 -25.05 6.75
C CYS A 336 1.24 -24.10 6.62
N GLU A 337 1.02 -22.91 6.07
CA GLU A 337 1.99 -21.81 6.02
C GLU A 337 1.43 -20.61 6.79
N THR A 338 2.09 -20.22 7.90
CA THR A 338 1.59 -19.16 8.78
C THR A 338 1.48 -17.81 8.06
N ASP A 339 2.47 -17.44 7.24
CA ASP A 339 2.48 -16.12 6.60
C ASP A 339 1.32 -15.98 5.60
N ALA A 340 0.99 -17.05 4.86
CA ALA A 340 -0.18 -17.09 3.97
C ALA A 340 -1.51 -17.02 4.74
N LEU A 341 -1.62 -17.73 5.88
CA LEU A 341 -2.80 -17.65 6.76
C LEU A 341 -3.02 -16.22 7.28
N ILE A 342 -1.95 -15.55 7.70
CA ILE A 342 -2.02 -14.17 8.19
C ILE A 342 -2.41 -13.20 7.09
N ASN A 343 -1.89 -13.38 5.87
CA ASN A 343 -2.32 -12.59 4.71
C ASN A 343 -3.84 -12.72 4.48
N PHE A 344 -4.37 -13.96 4.55
CA PHE A 344 -5.81 -14.21 4.43
C PHE A 344 -6.62 -13.56 5.58
N PHE A 345 -6.27 -13.82 6.83
CA PHE A 345 -6.99 -13.29 7.99
C PHE A 345 -6.98 -11.76 8.01
N ALA A 346 -5.86 -11.13 7.63
CA ALA A 346 -5.74 -9.69 7.53
C ALA A 346 -6.71 -9.13 6.48
N LYS A 347 -6.66 -9.63 5.24
CA LYS A 347 -7.55 -9.13 4.16
C LYS A 347 -9.03 -9.43 4.43
N SER A 348 -9.33 -10.60 4.98
CA SER A 348 -10.68 -10.99 5.37
C SER A 348 -11.24 -10.06 6.46
N GLY A 349 -10.49 -9.86 7.55
CA GLY A 349 -10.86 -8.92 8.60
C GLY A 349 -11.02 -7.49 8.09
N PHE A 350 -10.11 -7.03 7.23
CA PHE A 350 -10.11 -5.66 6.70
C PHE A 350 -11.24 -5.38 5.70
N LYS A 351 -11.68 -6.41 4.95
CA LYS A 351 -12.91 -6.34 4.15
C LYS A 351 -14.14 -6.27 5.06
N ALA A 352 -14.18 -7.08 6.11
CA ALA A 352 -15.30 -7.12 7.07
C ALA A 352 -15.51 -5.80 7.82
N VAL A 353 -14.47 -4.96 7.99
CA VAL A 353 -14.57 -3.61 8.59
C VAL A 353 -15.64 -2.74 7.92
N LEU A 354 -15.89 -2.93 6.62
CA LEU A 354 -16.91 -2.19 5.89
C LEU A 354 -18.35 -2.59 6.26
N GLN A 355 -18.53 -3.72 6.95
CA GLN A 355 -19.85 -4.34 7.14
C GLN A 355 -20.17 -4.58 8.63
N GLN A 356 -19.17 -4.94 9.43
CA GLN A 356 -19.33 -5.42 10.80
C GLN A 356 -18.60 -4.50 11.82
N PRO A 357 -19.07 -4.44 13.07
CA PRO A 357 -18.36 -3.75 14.13
C PRO A 357 -16.99 -4.40 14.42
N LEU A 358 -15.98 -3.59 14.76
CA LEU A 358 -14.62 -4.08 14.98
C LEU A 358 -14.52 -5.11 16.11
N LYS A 359 -15.33 -4.93 17.17
CA LYS A 359 -15.38 -5.89 18.28
C LYS A 359 -15.75 -7.29 17.80
N VAL A 360 -16.74 -7.40 16.92
CA VAL A 360 -17.20 -8.67 16.35
C VAL A 360 -16.10 -9.31 15.50
N ILE A 361 -15.44 -8.52 14.65
CA ILE A 361 -14.33 -9.02 13.80
C ILE A 361 -13.19 -9.56 14.68
N ARG A 362 -12.82 -8.84 15.74
CA ARG A 362 -11.76 -9.27 16.67
C ARG A 362 -12.13 -10.57 17.38
N GLU A 363 -13.37 -10.69 17.84
CA GLU A 363 -13.88 -11.92 18.47
C GLU A 363 -13.84 -13.10 17.49
N ILE A 364 -14.25 -12.90 16.23
CA ILE A 364 -14.16 -13.93 15.18
C ILE A 364 -12.72 -14.41 15.00
N LEU A 365 -11.75 -13.48 14.86
CA LEU A 365 -10.34 -13.82 14.66
C LEU A 365 -9.75 -14.58 15.87
N ILE A 366 -10.07 -14.17 17.09
CA ILE A 366 -9.62 -14.84 18.31
C ILE A 366 -10.23 -16.25 18.40
N ASN A 367 -11.54 -16.36 18.20
CA ASN A 367 -12.26 -17.63 18.30
C ASN A 367 -11.81 -18.61 17.23
N GLN A 368 -11.59 -18.17 15.99
CA GLN A 368 -11.04 -19.01 14.92
C GLN A 368 -9.63 -19.49 15.26
N THR A 369 -8.78 -18.61 15.81
CA THR A 369 -7.42 -18.98 16.24
C THR A 369 -7.47 -20.05 17.33
N ALA A 370 -8.28 -19.84 18.37
CA ALA A 370 -8.47 -20.82 19.44
C ALA A 370 -9.03 -22.15 18.89
N HIS A 371 -10.04 -22.10 18.03
CA HIS A 371 -10.68 -23.29 17.47
C HIS A 371 -9.73 -24.14 16.62
N MET A 372 -8.87 -23.52 15.79
CA MET A 372 -7.82 -24.24 15.06
C MET A 372 -6.89 -25.01 16.03
N LEU A 373 -6.44 -24.35 17.09
CA LEU A 373 -5.53 -24.96 18.06
C LEU A 373 -6.22 -26.04 18.93
N VAL A 374 -7.49 -25.85 19.30
CA VAL A 374 -8.30 -26.88 19.98
C VAL A 374 -8.45 -28.12 19.11
N CYS A 375 -8.78 -27.93 17.83
CA CYS A 375 -8.96 -29.02 16.88
C CYS A 375 -7.68 -29.84 16.71
N TYR A 376 -6.52 -29.18 16.60
CA TYR A 376 -5.22 -29.86 16.60
C TYR A 376 -4.99 -30.66 17.88
N ARG A 377 -5.20 -30.04 19.05
CA ARG A 377 -4.98 -30.68 20.35
C ARG A 377 -5.87 -31.92 20.56
N LYS A 378 -7.16 -31.84 20.19
CA LYS A 378 -8.11 -32.95 20.39
C LYS A 378 -7.85 -34.13 19.44
N ASN A 379 -7.44 -33.85 18.20
CA ASN A 379 -7.47 -34.87 17.13
C ASN A 379 -6.09 -35.34 16.68
N CYS A 380 -5.02 -34.57 16.87
CA CYS A 380 -3.69 -34.87 16.33
C CYS A 380 -2.65 -35.21 17.41
N ILE A 381 -2.93 -34.88 18.67
CA ILE A 381 -1.98 -35.01 19.78
C ILE A 381 -2.48 -36.06 20.78
N GLY A 382 -1.56 -36.89 21.28
CA GLY A 382 -1.84 -37.85 22.35
C GLY A 382 -2.14 -37.17 23.71
N PRO A 383 -2.51 -37.94 24.74
CA PRO A 383 -2.81 -37.39 26.06
C PRO A 383 -1.63 -36.59 26.61
N SER A 384 -1.87 -35.32 26.93
CA SER A 384 -0.89 -34.36 27.42
C SER A 384 -1.48 -33.57 28.58
N ALA A 385 -0.62 -33.00 29.42
CA ALA A 385 -1.07 -32.24 30.59
C ALA A 385 -1.94 -31.05 30.17
N ALA A 386 -3.08 -30.86 30.85
CA ALA A 386 -4.00 -29.77 30.58
C ALA A 386 -3.31 -28.40 30.65
N SER A 387 -2.27 -28.25 31.49
CA SER A 387 -1.47 -27.04 31.70
C SER A 387 -0.58 -26.61 30.53
N GLN A 388 -0.36 -27.47 29.52
CA GLN A 388 0.51 -27.16 28.39
C GLN A 388 -0.29 -26.57 27.23
N LEU A 389 0.23 -25.55 26.54
CA LEU A 389 -0.30 -25.13 25.23
C LEU A 389 0.50 -25.82 24.13
N ILE A 390 -0.17 -26.60 23.28
CA ILE A 390 0.46 -27.38 22.21
C ILE A 390 0.10 -26.76 20.88
N LEU A 391 1.12 -26.40 20.10
CA LEU A 391 0.99 -25.80 18.78
C LEU A 391 1.65 -26.70 17.74
N PRO A 392 1.08 -26.86 16.54
CA PRO A 392 1.76 -27.55 15.45
C PRO A 392 2.96 -26.73 14.98
N ASP A 393 3.99 -27.40 14.47
CA ASP A 393 5.24 -26.75 14.03
C ASP A 393 4.99 -25.64 13.00
N SER A 394 4.07 -25.87 12.06
CA SER A 394 3.65 -24.95 11.01
C SER A 394 2.95 -23.67 11.51
N MET A 395 2.38 -23.70 12.73
CA MET A 395 1.64 -22.59 13.33
C MET A 395 2.28 -22.08 14.62
N LYS A 396 3.55 -22.43 14.90
CA LYS A 396 4.27 -21.97 16.11
C LYS A 396 4.21 -20.47 16.32
N ILE A 397 4.30 -19.71 15.22
CA ILE A 397 4.32 -18.25 15.22
C ILE A 397 2.96 -17.64 14.84
N LEU A 398 1.93 -18.45 14.58
CA LEU A 398 0.60 -17.94 14.26
C LEU A 398 0.03 -17.05 15.39
N PRO A 399 0.12 -17.42 16.69
CA PRO A 399 -0.41 -16.57 17.74
C PRO A 399 0.27 -15.20 17.85
N VAL A 400 1.58 -15.10 17.58
CA VAL A 400 2.27 -13.80 17.62
C VAL A 400 1.79 -12.91 16.48
N TYR A 401 1.68 -13.43 15.26
CA TYR A 401 1.16 -12.65 14.13
C TYR A 401 -0.31 -12.28 14.28
N MET A 402 -1.15 -13.17 14.80
CA MET A 402 -2.56 -12.86 15.10
C MET A 402 -2.67 -11.73 16.12
N ASN A 403 -1.82 -11.71 17.16
CA ASN A 403 -1.75 -10.58 18.09
C ASN A 403 -1.32 -9.29 17.37
N CYS A 404 -0.33 -9.36 16.47
CA CYS A 404 0.12 -8.21 15.68
C CYS A 404 -1.02 -7.64 14.81
N LEU A 405 -1.78 -8.51 14.12
CA LEU A 405 -2.95 -8.12 13.34
C LEU A 405 -4.01 -7.43 14.22
N LEU A 406 -4.32 -7.99 15.39
CA LEU A 406 -5.29 -7.41 16.33
C LEU A 406 -4.79 -6.10 16.97
N LYS A 407 -3.48 -5.85 16.97
CA LYS A 407 -2.88 -4.58 17.39
C LYS A 407 -2.70 -3.57 16.27
N ASN A 408 -2.98 -3.93 15.02
CA ASN A 408 -2.90 -2.98 13.93
C ASN A 408 -4.00 -1.90 14.08
N CYS A 409 -3.69 -0.66 13.71
CA CYS A 409 -4.59 0.47 13.90
C CYS A 409 -5.93 0.35 13.15
N VAL A 410 -6.02 -0.49 12.12
CA VAL A 410 -7.27 -0.77 11.42
C VAL A 410 -8.29 -1.42 12.38
N LEU A 411 -7.84 -2.40 13.18
CA LEU A 411 -8.69 -3.15 14.11
C LEU A 411 -8.62 -2.63 15.56
N LEU A 412 -7.76 -1.65 15.84
CA LEU A 412 -7.78 -0.91 17.10
C LEU A 412 -8.79 0.23 17.03
N SER A 413 -9.56 0.35 18.09
CA SER A 413 -10.63 1.34 18.17
C SER A 413 -10.21 2.47 19.12
N ARG A 414 -9.36 3.37 18.61
CA ARG A 414 -8.78 4.47 19.38
C ARG A 414 -8.94 5.83 18.68
N PRO A 415 -9.57 6.83 19.32
CA PRO A 415 -9.80 8.15 18.73
C PRO A 415 -8.54 8.99 18.45
N GLU A 416 -7.38 8.57 18.98
CA GLU A 416 -6.10 9.25 18.80
C GLU A 416 -5.50 9.00 17.41
N ILE A 417 -5.84 7.89 16.76
CA ILE A 417 -5.35 7.54 15.42
C ILE A 417 -6.32 8.11 14.39
N SER A 418 -5.81 8.89 13.44
CA SER A 418 -6.63 9.47 12.37
C SER A 418 -7.34 8.41 11.54
N THR A 419 -8.58 8.68 11.16
CA THR A 419 -9.37 7.81 10.27
C THR A 419 -8.65 7.61 8.92
N ASP A 420 -7.99 8.65 8.40
CA ASP A 420 -7.22 8.58 7.14
C ASP A 420 -6.04 7.61 7.22
N GLU A 421 -5.38 7.47 8.36
CA GLU A 421 -4.31 6.48 8.54
C GLU A 421 -4.85 5.06 8.57
N ARG A 422 -5.99 4.85 9.24
CA ARG A 422 -6.65 3.55 9.31
C ARG A 422 -7.17 3.12 7.94
N ALA A 423 -7.82 4.03 7.21
CA ALA A 423 -8.30 3.76 5.85
C ALA A 423 -7.13 3.47 4.89
N TYR A 424 -6.02 4.22 5.02
CA TYR A 424 -4.82 4.01 4.22
C TYR A 424 -4.20 2.62 4.44
N GLN A 425 -3.89 2.25 5.70
CA GLN A 425 -3.32 0.93 6.00
C GLN A 425 -4.24 -0.21 5.60
N ARG A 426 -5.55 -0.04 5.79
CA ARG A 426 -6.55 -1.01 5.32
C ARG A 426 -6.39 -1.26 3.82
N GLN A 427 -6.32 -0.19 3.02
CA GLN A 427 -6.20 -0.29 1.57
C GLN A 427 -4.86 -0.90 1.13
N LEU A 428 -3.75 -0.53 1.77
CA LEU A 428 -2.43 -1.11 1.46
C LEU A 428 -2.44 -2.63 1.60
N VAL A 429 -2.90 -3.14 2.74
CA VAL A 429 -2.90 -4.58 3.04
C VAL A 429 -3.78 -5.37 2.07
N MET A 430 -4.88 -4.79 1.57
CA MET A 430 -5.70 -5.46 0.54
C MET A 430 -4.90 -5.84 -0.71
N THR A 431 -3.86 -5.08 -1.05
CA THR A 431 -3.03 -5.31 -2.25
C THR A 431 -1.77 -6.15 -1.99
N MET A 432 -1.39 -6.37 -0.73
CA MET A 432 -0.12 -7.01 -0.37
C MET A 432 -0.06 -8.49 -0.72
N GLY A 433 1.10 -8.93 -1.23
CA GLY A 433 1.50 -10.34 -1.26
C GLY A 433 1.93 -10.84 0.13
N VAL A 434 2.23 -12.13 0.23
CA VAL A 434 2.63 -12.79 1.49
C VAL A 434 3.87 -12.12 2.09
N ALA A 435 4.91 -11.90 1.27
CA ALA A 435 6.18 -11.29 1.68
C ALA A 435 6.03 -9.87 2.24
N ASP A 436 5.07 -9.09 1.73
CA ASP A 436 4.83 -7.73 2.21
C ASP A 436 3.98 -7.72 3.47
N SER A 437 2.93 -8.55 3.52
CA SER A 437 2.11 -8.67 4.74
C SER A 437 2.92 -9.19 5.93
N GLN A 438 3.86 -10.12 5.70
CA GLN A 438 4.74 -10.64 6.74
C GLN A 438 5.55 -9.51 7.39
N LEU A 439 6.26 -8.73 6.58
CA LEU A 439 7.10 -7.62 7.05
C LEU A 439 6.28 -6.47 7.65
N PHE A 440 5.08 -6.22 7.12
CA PHE A 440 4.19 -5.17 7.61
C PHE A 440 3.69 -5.46 9.02
N PHE A 441 3.26 -6.70 9.30
CA PHE A 441 2.73 -7.08 10.62
C PHE A 441 3.83 -7.40 11.63
N TYR A 442 4.96 -7.95 11.19
CA TYR A 442 6.12 -8.18 12.05
C TYR A 442 7.36 -7.51 11.43
N PRO A 443 7.66 -6.27 11.86
CA PRO A 443 8.79 -5.52 11.34
C PRO A 443 10.12 -6.25 11.51
N GLN A 444 11.10 -5.89 10.69
CA GLN A 444 12.46 -6.38 10.82
C GLN A 444 13.27 -5.41 11.69
N LEU A 445 13.74 -5.87 12.84
CA LEU A 445 14.61 -5.11 13.75
C LEU A 445 16.04 -5.65 13.67
N LEU A 446 17.00 -4.80 13.29
CA LEU A 446 18.39 -5.16 13.04
C LEU A 446 19.33 -4.39 14.00
N PRO A 447 20.23 -5.06 14.73
CA PRO A 447 21.25 -4.39 15.53
C PRO A 447 22.39 -3.87 14.64
N ILE A 448 22.57 -2.56 14.62
CA ILE A 448 23.58 -1.86 13.78
C ILE A 448 24.91 -1.69 14.54
N HIS A 449 24.85 -1.55 15.86
CA HIS A 449 26.04 -1.39 16.71
C HIS A 449 26.95 -2.62 16.76
N THR A 450 26.45 -3.82 16.46
CA THR A 450 27.23 -5.07 16.39
C THR A 450 27.58 -5.46 14.95
N LEU A 451 27.54 -4.53 14.01
CA LEU A 451 27.84 -4.83 12.61
C LEU A 451 29.30 -5.18 12.41
N ASP A 452 29.53 -6.28 11.68
CA ASP A 452 30.81 -6.54 11.06
C ASP A 452 30.94 -5.72 9.78
N VAL A 453 31.80 -4.71 9.83
CA VAL A 453 32.12 -3.79 8.75
C VAL A 453 32.59 -4.49 7.47
N LYS A 454 33.16 -5.70 7.58
CA LYS A 454 33.71 -6.44 6.44
C LYS A 454 32.71 -7.42 5.82
N SER A 455 31.62 -7.72 6.52
CA SER A 455 30.61 -8.68 6.06
C SER A 455 29.66 -8.01 5.06
N THR A 456 29.32 -8.69 3.98
CA THR A 456 28.27 -8.26 3.03
C THR A 456 26.89 -8.81 3.40
N MET A 457 26.80 -9.64 4.45
CA MET A 457 25.53 -10.22 4.89
C MET A 457 24.77 -9.27 5.81
N LEU A 458 23.44 -9.27 5.67
CA LEU A 458 22.55 -8.57 6.60
C LEU A 458 22.74 -9.13 8.03
N PRO A 459 22.74 -8.26 9.06
CA PRO A 459 22.78 -8.72 10.44
C PRO A 459 21.54 -9.59 10.75
N ALA A 460 21.71 -10.53 11.67
CA ALA A 460 20.59 -11.34 12.13
C ALA A 460 19.53 -10.46 12.81
N ALA A 461 18.28 -10.64 12.43
CA ALA A 461 17.17 -9.91 13.03
C ALA A 461 16.97 -10.31 14.50
N VAL A 462 16.56 -9.34 15.31
CA VAL A 462 16.18 -9.53 16.72
C VAL A 462 14.68 -9.37 16.88
N ARG A 463 14.14 -9.85 18.01
CA ARG A 463 12.71 -9.76 18.29
C ARG A 463 12.24 -8.32 18.43
N CYS A 464 11.04 -8.04 17.95
CA CYS A 464 10.40 -6.72 18.00
C CYS A 464 9.83 -6.42 19.40
N SER A 465 10.73 -6.24 20.37
CA SER A 465 10.42 -5.87 21.76
C SER A 465 11.46 -4.90 22.31
N GLU A 466 11.05 -3.96 23.15
CA GLU A 466 11.93 -3.03 23.86
C GLU A 466 12.96 -3.76 24.73
N SER A 467 12.66 -4.98 25.18
CA SER A 467 13.58 -5.85 25.93
C SER A 467 14.84 -6.24 25.15
N ARG A 468 14.86 -6.05 23.83
CA ARG A 468 16.02 -6.30 22.96
C ARG A 468 16.81 -5.04 22.62
N LEU A 469 16.34 -3.87 23.04
CA LEU A 469 17.06 -2.61 22.86
C LEU A 469 18.08 -2.44 24.00
N SER A 470 19.26 -1.97 23.63
CA SER A 470 20.32 -1.58 24.58
C SER A 470 20.50 -0.07 24.52
N GLU A 471 20.75 0.57 25.67
CA GLU A 471 21.08 2.01 25.71
C GLU A 471 22.39 2.33 24.96
N GLU A 472 23.27 1.34 24.80
CA GLU A 472 24.52 1.44 24.03
C GLU A 472 24.34 1.09 22.55
N GLY A 473 23.11 0.76 22.14
CA GLY A 473 22.83 0.21 20.82
C GLY A 473 22.32 1.23 19.80
N ILE A 474 22.60 0.93 18.54
CA ILE A 474 21.94 1.51 17.37
C ILE A 474 21.16 0.40 16.68
N PHE A 475 19.92 0.66 16.30
CA PHE A 475 19.03 -0.33 15.69
C PHE A 475 18.30 0.24 14.47
N LEU A 476 18.13 -0.58 13.44
CA LEU A 476 17.33 -0.27 12.26
C LEU A 476 16.05 -1.09 12.31
N LEU A 477 14.89 -0.45 12.29
CA LEU A 477 13.58 -1.11 12.18
C LEU A 477 12.94 -0.76 10.84
N ALA A 478 12.49 -1.76 10.10
CA ALA A 478 11.77 -1.54 8.84
C ALA A 478 10.50 -2.41 8.76
N ASN A 479 9.40 -1.83 8.30
CA ASN A 479 8.13 -2.56 8.08
C ASN A 479 7.65 -2.53 6.61
N GLY A 480 8.49 -2.03 5.70
CA GLY A 480 8.16 -1.88 4.27
C GLY A 480 7.50 -0.55 3.88
N LEU A 481 7.12 0.29 4.84
CA LEU A 481 6.61 1.66 4.61
C LEU A 481 7.43 2.73 5.36
N ASN A 482 7.84 2.40 6.58
CA ASN A 482 8.66 3.25 7.43
C ASN A 482 9.98 2.53 7.73
N MET A 483 11.04 3.33 7.85
CA MET A 483 12.35 2.88 8.29
C MET A 483 12.81 3.76 9.44
N PHE A 484 13.03 3.17 10.61
CA PHE A 484 13.48 3.90 11.80
C PHE A 484 14.92 3.57 12.11
N LEU A 485 15.73 4.60 12.35
CA LEU A 485 17.07 4.45 12.90
C LEU A 485 17.05 4.92 14.36
N TRP A 486 16.96 3.96 15.27
CA TRP A 486 16.91 4.21 16.70
C TRP A 486 18.30 4.25 17.32
N LEU A 487 18.53 5.23 18.18
CA LEU A 487 19.80 5.53 18.82
C LEU A 487 19.62 5.56 20.35
N GLY A 488 20.31 4.68 21.06
CA GLY A 488 20.34 4.68 22.52
C GLY A 488 21.12 5.87 23.08
N VAL A 489 20.79 6.31 24.30
CA VAL A 489 21.41 7.48 24.95
C VAL A 489 22.92 7.32 25.15
N SER A 490 23.38 6.08 25.29
CA SER A 490 24.78 5.70 25.49
C SER A 490 25.41 5.15 24.20
N SER A 491 24.85 5.48 23.03
CA SER A 491 25.38 5.04 21.73
C SER A 491 26.85 5.45 21.55
N PRO A 492 27.74 4.54 21.07
CA PRO A 492 29.16 4.82 20.89
C PRO A 492 29.42 6.05 20.00
N PRO A 493 30.19 7.06 20.49
CA PRO A 493 30.51 8.26 19.71
C PRO A 493 31.22 7.96 18.38
N GLU A 494 32.01 6.89 18.31
CA GLU A 494 32.67 6.43 17.09
C GLU A 494 31.66 6.09 15.97
N LEU A 495 30.59 5.38 16.31
CA LEU A 495 29.52 5.05 15.36
C LEU A 495 28.73 6.30 14.98
N ILE A 496 28.47 7.19 15.94
CA ILE A 496 27.75 8.44 15.68
C ILE A 496 28.54 9.32 14.70
N GLN A 497 29.84 9.52 14.95
CA GLN A 497 30.73 10.26 14.05
C GLN A 497 30.81 9.56 12.69
N GLY A 498 30.94 8.24 12.68
CA GLY A 498 31.04 7.43 11.47
C GLY A 498 29.76 7.38 10.62
N ILE A 499 28.57 7.63 11.18
CA ILE A 499 27.28 7.58 10.46
C ILE A 499 26.76 8.98 10.15
N PHE A 500 26.80 9.88 11.13
CA PHE A 500 26.18 11.21 11.06
C PHE A 500 27.16 12.36 10.87
N ASN A 501 28.47 12.11 10.96
CA ASN A 501 29.52 13.13 10.93
C ASN A 501 29.37 14.22 12.03
N VAL A 502 28.86 13.83 13.20
CA VAL A 502 28.72 14.69 14.38
C VAL A 502 29.39 14.07 15.60
N PRO A 503 29.90 14.87 16.56
CA PRO A 503 30.80 14.37 17.61
C PRO A 503 30.09 13.62 18.74
N SER A 504 28.78 13.78 18.92
CA SER A 504 28.05 13.13 20.01
C SER A 504 26.55 13.04 19.75
N PHE A 505 25.87 12.20 20.55
CA PHE A 505 24.42 11.97 20.50
C PHE A 505 23.59 13.26 20.57
N ALA A 506 24.04 14.26 21.34
CA ALA A 506 23.33 15.53 21.48
C ALA A 506 23.27 16.35 20.18
N HIS A 507 24.23 16.17 19.27
CA HIS A 507 24.34 16.94 18.02
C HIS A 507 23.56 16.33 16.86
N ILE A 508 22.95 15.15 17.05
CA ILE A 508 22.17 14.48 16.01
C ILE A 508 20.86 15.23 15.81
N ASN A 509 20.59 15.63 14.57
CA ASN A 509 19.33 16.24 14.17
C ASN A 509 18.32 15.15 13.77
N THR A 510 17.19 15.08 14.47
CA THR A 510 16.11 14.13 14.20
C THR A 510 15.29 14.47 12.97
N ASP A 511 15.35 15.72 12.50
CA ASP A 511 14.59 16.19 11.33
C ASP A 511 15.18 15.70 10.01
N MET A 512 16.37 15.07 10.03
CA MET A 512 16.98 14.50 8.83
C MET A 512 16.25 13.24 8.38
N THR A 513 15.76 13.25 7.13
CA THR A 513 15.13 12.10 6.46
C THR A 513 16.06 11.34 5.52
N LEU A 514 17.33 11.76 5.44
CA LEU A 514 18.39 11.12 4.67
C LEU A 514 19.64 11.06 5.55
N LEU A 515 20.40 9.97 5.42
CA LEU A 515 21.71 9.92 6.05
C LEU A 515 22.67 10.90 5.34
N PRO A 516 23.63 11.51 6.06
CA PRO A 516 24.69 12.32 5.45
C PRO A 516 25.70 11.41 4.75
N GLU A 517 26.19 11.82 3.58
CA GLU A 517 27.22 11.08 2.85
C GLU A 517 28.55 11.25 3.57
N VAL A 518 28.98 10.18 4.25
CA VAL A 518 30.21 10.15 5.04
C VAL A 518 31.09 9.03 4.50
N GLU A 519 32.35 9.33 4.22
CA GLU A 519 33.36 8.35 3.83
C GLU A 519 33.82 7.54 5.05
N SER A 520 32.89 6.74 5.59
CA SER A 520 33.11 5.87 6.74
C SER A 520 32.61 4.47 6.41
N PRO A 521 33.36 3.42 6.81
CA PRO A 521 32.93 2.05 6.61
C PRO A 521 31.54 1.77 7.18
N TYR A 522 31.23 2.34 8.36
CA TYR A 522 29.94 2.17 9.02
C TYR A 522 28.78 2.80 8.22
N SER A 523 28.99 4.00 7.66
CA SER A 523 27.96 4.68 6.85
C SER A 523 27.71 3.93 5.54
N GLN A 524 28.77 3.48 4.86
CA GLN A 524 28.65 2.69 3.63
C GLN A 524 27.91 1.37 3.88
N GLN A 525 28.25 0.67 4.95
CA GLN A 525 27.62 -0.59 5.32
C GLN A 525 26.13 -0.40 5.69
N LEU A 526 25.82 0.62 6.49
CA LEU A 526 24.43 0.93 6.85
C LEU A 526 23.59 1.28 5.62
N ARG A 527 24.11 2.11 4.71
CA ARG A 527 23.45 2.45 3.45
C ARG A 527 23.23 1.24 2.55
N MET A 528 24.21 0.33 2.48
CA MET A 528 24.06 -0.94 1.75
C MET A 528 22.89 -1.75 2.33
N ILE A 529 22.85 -1.94 3.66
CA ILE A 529 21.76 -2.66 4.34
C ILE A 529 20.42 -2.01 4.03
N MET A 530 20.30 -0.69 4.18
CA MET A 530 19.06 0.05 3.87
C MET A 530 18.64 -0.12 2.40
N SER A 531 19.58 -0.07 1.46
CA SER A 531 19.32 -0.30 0.04
C SER A 531 18.81 -1.72 -0.22
N VAL A 532 19.43 -2.75 0.37
CA VAL A 532 19.00 -4.15 0.22
C VAL A 532 17.57 -4.37 0.75
N ILE A 533 17.22 -3.75 1.87
CA ILE A 533 15.85 -3.83 2.40
C ILE A 533 14.87 -3.11 1.45
N GLN A 534 15.24 -1.94 0.94
CA GLN A 534 14.41 -1.14 0.04
C GLN A 534 14.18 -1.78 -1.33
N GLN A 535 15.17 -2.47 -1.90
CA GLN A 535 15.11 -3.07 -3.25
C GLN A 535 13.96 -4.07 -3.44
N LYS A 536 13.54 -4.72 -2.36
CA LYS A 536 12.46 -5.72 -2.39
C LYS A 536 11.09 -5.14 -2.05
N LYS A 537 10.97 -3.81 -1.95
CA LYS A 537 9.76 -3.15 -1.44
C LYS A 537 9.19 -2.19 -2.48
N PRO A 538 7.86 -2.22 -2.71
CA PRO A 538 7.23 -1.39 -3.72
C PRO A 538 7.11 0.08 -3.33
N TYR A 539 7.12 0.38 -2.02
CA TYR A 539 7.07 1.73 -1.48
C TYR A 539 8.45 2.16 -0.98
N SER A 540 8.84 3.37 -1.30
CA SER A 540 10.03 4.02 -0.76
C SER A 540 9.79 4.35 0.70
N MET A 541 10.57 3.75 1.59
CA MET A 541 10.39 3.92 3.02
C MET A 541 10.89 5.29 3.47
N LYS A 542 10.11 5.97 4.31
CA LYS A 542 10.56 7.21 4.96
C LYS A 542 11.52 6.87 6.11
N LEU A 543 12.75 7.37 6.04
CA LEU A 543 13.69 7.29 7.15
C LEU A 543 13.28 8.26 8.24
N THR A 544 13.18 7.77 9.48
CA THR A 544 12.95 8.56 10.68
C THR A 544 14.05 8.26 11.68
N ILE A 545 14.82 9.28 12.07
CA ILE A 545 15.84 9.15 13.11
C ILE A 545 15.15 9.30 14.47
N VAL A 546 15.43 8.37 15.37
CA VAL A 546 14.79 8.29 16.68
C VAL A 546 15.86 8.29 17.77
N LYS A 547 15.86 9.34 18.57
CA LYS A 547 16.69 9.42 19.78
C LYS A 547 15.91 8.88 20.97
N GLN A 548 16.54 8.01 21.75
CA GLN A 548 15.95 7.48 22.96
C GLN A 548 15.58 8.61 23.94
N ARG A 549 14.40 8.50 24.57
CA ARG A 549 13.78 9.46 25.49
C ARG A 549 13.22 10.74 24.84
N GLU A 550 13.20 10.83 23.51
CA GLU A 550 12.56 11.93 22.77
C GLU A 550 11.17 11.55 22.23
N GLN A 551 10.37 12.55 21.86
CA GLN A 551 8.97 12.36 21.42
C GLN A 551 8.80 11.36 20.24
N PRO A 552 9.66 11.35 19.19
CA PRO A 552 9.51 10.41 18.08
C PRO A 552 9.60 8.92 18.49
N GLU A 553 10.21 8.62 19.65
CA GLU A 553 10.31 7.26 20.17
C GLU A 553 8.92 6.64 20.43
N MET A 554 7.92 7.45 20.78
CA MET A 554 6.56 6.96 21.00
C MET A 554 5.96 6.36 19.72
N ILE A 555 6.30 6.91 18.55
CA ILE A 555 5.86 6.36 17.26
C ILE A 555 6.62 5.07 16.97
N PHE A 556 7.94 5.06 17.16
CA PHE A 556 8.78 3.88 16.97
C PHE A 556 8.30 2.68 17.82
N ARG A 557 7.94 2.90 19.09
CA ARG A 557 7.49 1.82 19.99
C ARG A 557 6.21 1.11 19.52
N GLN A 558 5.41 1.73 18.65
CA GLN A 558 4.24 1.06 18.07
C GLN A 558 4.62 -0.12 17.17
N PHE A 559 5.84 -0.11 16.63
CA PHE A 559 6.39 -1.15 15.77
C PHE A 559 7.13 -2.25 16.55
N LEU A 560 7.25 -2.12 17.88
CA LEU A 560 7.72 -3.19 18.77
C LEU A 560 6.54 -4.12 19.11
N VAL A 561 6.16 -4.90 18.10
CA VAL A 561 4.87 -5.62 18.07
C VAL A 561 4.75 -6.80 19.04
N GLU A 562 5.79 -7.18 19.78
CA GLU A 562 5.64 -8.17 20.87
C GLU A 562 5.17 -7.54 22.19
N ASP A 563 5.39 -6.24 22.38
CA ASP A 563 5.11 -5.53 23.64
C ASP A 563 3.63 -5.14 23.77
N LYS A 564 3.24 -4.54 24.90
CA LYS A 564 1.91 -3.92 25.04
C LYS A 564 1.85 -2.70 24.13
N GLY A 565 0.78 -2.58 23.33
CA GLY A 565 0.65 -1.47 22.38
C GLY A 565 0.43 -0.14 23.09
N LEU A 566 1.06 0.94 22.60
CA LEU A 566 0.90 2.30 23.15
C LEU A 566 -0.57 2.74 23.16
N TYR A 567 -1.29 2.44 22.08
CA TYR A 567 -2.73 2.71 21.93
C TYR A 567 -3.60 1.54 22.42
N GLY A 568 -3.03 0.61 23.16
CA GLY A 568 -3.72 -0.58 23.67
C GLY A 568 -3.47 -1.84 22.83
N GLY A 569 -4.07 -2.94 23.29
CA GLY A 569 -3.77 -4.28 22.83
C GLY A 569 -2.80 -5.03 23.76
N SER A 570 -3.00 -6.33 23.86
CA SER A 570 -2.22 -7.27 24.68
C SER A 570 -0.79 -7.41 24.17
N SER A 571 0.16 -7.66 25.10
CA SER A 571 1.46 -8.20 24.70
C SER A 571 1.30 -9.59 24.10
N TYR A 572 2.34 -10.11 23.45
CA TYR A 572 2.35 -11.48 22.95
C TYR A 572 2.00 -12.51 24.05
N VAL A 573 2.58 -12.36 25.25
CA VAL A 573 2.35 -13.26 26.38
C VAL A 573 0.90 -13.18 26.87
N ASP A 574 0.36 -11.97 27.01
CA ASP A 574 -1.04 -11.77 27.41
C ASP A 574 -2.02 -12.42 26.40
N PHE A 575 -1.72 -12.28 25.11
CA PHE A 575 -2.54 -12.87 24.04
C PHE A 575 -2.49 -14.39 24.06
N LEU A 576 -1.30 -14.99 24.25
CA LEU A 576 -1.18 -16.44 24.44
C LEU A 576 -2.00 -16.94 25.63
N CYS A 577 -1.97 -16.22 26.76
CA CYS A 577 -2.81 -16.56 27.91
C CYS A 577 -4.31 -16.45 27.58
N CYS A 578 -4.73 -15.45 26.79
CA CYS A 578 -6.11 -15.32 26.34
C CYS A 578 -6.52 -16.51 25.46
N VAL A 579 -5.74 -16.84 24.44
CA VAL A 579 -6.00 -17.98 23.54
C VAL A 579 -6.04 -19.28 24.32
N TYR A 580 -5.12 -19.48 25.27
CA TYR A 580 -5.11 -20.65 26.13
C TYR A 580 -6.38 -20.78 26.99
N LYS A 581 -6.90 -19.66 27.53
CA LYS A 581 -8.18 -19.66 28.27
C LYS A 581 -9.35 -20.11 27.38
N GLU A 582 -9.45 -19.56 26.16
CA GLU A 582 -10.49 -19.96 25.20
C GLU A 582 -10.36 -21.44 24.81
N ILE A 583 -9.12 -21.92 24.60
CA ILE A 583 -8.85 -23.34 24.34
C ILE A 583 -9.36 -24.21 25.49
N CYS A 584 -9.09 -23.85 26.75
CA CYS A 584 -9.58 -24.58 27.91
C CYS A 584 -11.11 -24.58 28.00
N GLN A 585 -11.77 -23.47 27.65
CA GLN A 585 -13.23 -23.38 27.65
C GLN A 585 -13.87 -24.30 26.60
N LEU A 586 -13.26 -24.45 25.42
CA LEU A 586 -13.75 -25.32 24.34
C LEU A 586 -13.38 -26.81 24.52
N LEU A 587 -12.44 -27.11 25.43
CA LEU A 587 -12.05 -28.49 25.78
C LEU A 587 -12.98 -29.09 26.84
N ASN A 588 -13.46 -28.26 27.76
CA ASN A 588 -14.56 -28.58 28.68
C ASN A 588 -15.89 -28.59 27.92
#